data_AF-A0A420ZCW5-F1
#
_entry.id   AF-A0A420ZCW5-F1
#
_cell.length_a   1.000
_cell.length_b   1.000
_cell.length_c   1.000
_cell.angle_alpha   90.00
_cell.angle_beta   90.00
_cell.angle_gamma   90.00
#
_symmetry.space_group_name_H-M   'P 1'
#
loop_
_entity.id
_entity.type
_entity.pdbx_description
1 polymer ?
#
loop_
_entity_poly.entity_id
_entity_poly.type
_entity_poly.pdbx_seq_one_letter_code
_entity_poly.pdbx_strand_id
1 'polypeptide(L)'
;MEIEENISQEEMNEEGNNPSDIEGENLKIKEPKVPTPEPPKRKMGVMLTVFAAVIIVLIGGLASYYYYNFQSQGLASSKVLENVWDETVLVSIELTNAFEQIETFDDMATAGRDSFEAEVNDANRTIRDGIFDIRGQTGLNITASTFASKLNSFLDDYSKMLAELKRIVSRAEDIDSIDELDQLLIYGENMEKSYDDMLLVGNDYVQANLPRIIFNLPTNIKGLLEEKIREYGTQEEQDKAERQAAEQVVSQFAEAWRNRDSEGMLNYLTSGAKASDANKIAGLMEDSSDIDSFRILNTTIVNDTNIEIRSSLEKITPDNSNITEEWKFVLLKTNGSWLIDTWVQQ
;
A
#
# COMPACT_ATOMS: atom_id res chain seq x y z
N MET A 1 -50.38 -18.16 -38.55
CA MET A 1 -49.60 -18.17 -37.30
C MET A 1 -50.54 -17.77 -36.17
N GLU A 2 -51.49 -18.62 -35.76
CA GLU A 2 -51.44 -20.10 -35.59
C GLU A 2 -50.44 -20.51 -34.49
N ILE A 3 -50.78 -21.38 -33.53
CA ILE A 3 -52.11 -21.94 -33.18
C ILE A 3 -52.12 -22.45 -31.71
N GLU A 4 -53.33 -22.76 -31.21
CA GLU A 4 -53.79 -23.61 -30.07
C GLU A 4 -52.78 -24.56 -29.36
N GLU A 5 -53.02 -25.15 -28.18
CA GLU A 5 -54.22 -25.70 -27.47
C GLU A 5 -53.87 -25.80 -25.93
N ASN A 6 -54.68 -26.13 -24.91
CA ASN A 6 -56.13 -26.45 -24.77
C ASN A 6 -56.68 -26.30 -23.30
N ILE A 7 -58.02 -26.40 -23.19
CA ILE A 7 -58.95 -27.02 -22.19
C ILE A 7 -58.43 -27.66 -20.86
N SER A 8 -59.19 -27.69 -19.74
CA SER A 8 -60.63 -27.44 -19.51
C SER A 8 -61.00 -26.66 -18.23
N GLN A 9 -62.27 -26.24 -18.17
CA GLN A 9 -63.06 -25.97 -16.95
C GLN A 9 -64.08 -27.11 -16.69
N GLU A 10 -64.67 -27.16 -15.50
CA GLU A 10 -65.96 -27.78 -15.12
C GLU A 10 -66.24 -27.43 -13.64
N GLU A 11 -67.46 -27.18 -13.14
CA GLU A 11 -68.67 -26.61 -13.78
C GLU A 11 -69.58 -25.96 -12.71
N MET A 12 -70.61 -25.22 -13.12
CA MET A 12 -71.73 -24.77 -12.27
C MET A 12 -72.98 -25.60 -12.55
N ASN A 13 -73.87 -25.76 -11.55
CA ASN A 13 -75.36 -25.86 -11.64
C ASN A 13 -75.92 -26.41 -10.29
N GLU A 14 -77.19 -26.28 -9.91
CA GLU A 14 -78.38 -25.65 -10.54
C GLU A 14 -79.36 -25.14 -9.45
N GLU A 15 -80.37 -24.33 -9.81
CA GLU A 15 -81.44 -23.86 -8.91
C GLU A 15 -82.82 -24.15 -9.55
N GLY A 16 -83.72 -24.88 -8.86
CA GLY A 16 -84.94 -25.39 -9.52
C GLY A 16 -86.08 -25.99 -8.66
N ASN A 17 -86.98 -25.12 -8.21
CA ASN A 17 -88.45 -25.29 -8.08
C ASN A 17 -89.14 -26.48 -7.35
N ASN A 18 -89.99 -26.03 -6.40
CA ASN A 18 -91.37 -26.46 -6.08
C ASN A 18 -91.69 -27.62 -5.10
N PRO A 19 -92.86 -27.57 -4.41
CA PRO A 19 -93.19 -28.42 -3.27
C PRO A 19 -94.42 -29.35 -3.51
N SER A 20 -94.92 -29.92 -2.41
CA SER A 20 -96.27 -30.48 -2.13
C SER A 20 -96.44 -32.01 -2.03
N ASP A 21 -96.93 -32.39 -0.83
CA ASP A 21 -98.05 -33.31 -0.57
C ASP A 21 -97.91 -34.83 -0.30
N ILE A 22 -98.56 -35.19 0.83
CA ILE A 22 -99.25 -36.45 1.20
C ILE A 22 -98.45 -37.62 1.83
N GLU A 23 -98.52 -37.63 3.17
CA GLU A 23 -98.90 -38.71 4.10
C GLU A 23 -98.59 -40.21 3.85
N GLY A 24 -98.10 -40.87 4.92
CA GLY A 24 -98.16 -42.32 5.15
C GLY A 24 -98.11 -42.63 6.65
N GLU A 25 -99.08 -43.36 7.18
CA GLU A 25 -99.27 -43.57 8.63
C GLU A 25 -98.45 -44.74 9.25
N ASN A 26 -98.54 -44.85 10.60
CA ASN A 26 -98.44 -46.07 11.42
C ASN A 26 -97.03 -46.68 11.59
N LEU A 27 -96.46 -46.84 12.80
CA LEU A 27 -97.05 -47.43 14.03
C LEU A 27 -96.39 -46.90 15.33
N LYS A 28 -97.04 -47.13 16.49
CA LYS A 28 -96.51 -46.84 17.85
C LYS A 28 -96.00 -48.11 18.55
N ILE A 29 -94.84 -48.02 19.20
CA ILE A 29 -94.46 -48.87 20.35
C ILE A 29 -93.90 -47.96 21.47
N LYS A 30 -94.13 -48.31 22.74
CA LYS A 30 -93.61 -47.65 23.94
C LYS A 30 -92.91 -48.66 24.83
N GLU A 31 -91.73 -48.32 25.37
CA GLU A 31 -91.20 -48.86 26.64
C GLU A 31 -90.39 -47.78 27.40
N PRO A 32 -90.09 -47.94 28.72
CA PRO A 32 -89.80 -46.79 29.60
C PRO A 32 -88.36 -46.67 30.16
N LYS A 33 -87.91 -45.41 30.31
CA LYS A 33 -86.89 -44.86 31.23
C LYS A 33 -85.67 -45.72 31.65
N VAL A 34 -84.49 -45.23 31.26
CA VAL A 34 -83.25 -45.26 32.07
C VAL A 34 -82.71 -43.82 32.17
N PRO A 35 -82.24 -43.32 33.33
CA PRO A 35 -81.64 -41.99 33.45
C PRO A 35 -80.14 -42.02 33.11
N THR A 36 -79.77 -41.64 31.90
CA THR A 36 -78.37 -41.28 31.56
C THR A 36 -78.05 -39.85 32.04
N PRO A 37 -76.81 -39.58 32.49
CA PRO A 37 -76.45 -38.29 33.08
C PRO A 37 -76.36 -37.15 32.05
N GLU A 38 -76.56 -35.91 32.49
CA GLU A 38 -76.29 -34.73 31.65
C GLU A 38 -74.82 -34.70 31.20
N PRO A 39 -74.51 -34.60 29.89
CA PRO A 39 -73.16 -34.28 29.46
C PRO A 39 -72.83 -32.83 29.89
N PRO A 40 -71.67 -32.58 30.54
CA PRO A 40 -71.37 -31.28 31.12
C PRO A 40 -71.23 -30.20 30.04
N LYS A 41 -72.11 -29.21 30.08
CA LYS A 41 -72.20 -28.11 29.11
C LYS A 41 -70.90 -27.29 29.06
N ARG A 42 -70.38 -27.09 27.84
CA ARG A 42 -69.46 -26.00 27.42
C ARG A 42 -68.23 -25.73 28.32
N LYS A 43 -67.14 -26.49 28.15
CA LYS A 43 -65.78 -26.06 28.56
C LYS A 43 -64.70 -26.14 27.47
N MET A 44 -64.84 -27.05 26.50
CA MET A 44 -63.82 -27.30 25.46
C MET A 44 -63.48 -26.07 24.59
N GLY A 45 -64.49 -25.30 24.14
CA GLY A 45 -64.27 -24.11 23.32
C GLY A 45 -63.58 -22.95 24.06
N VAL A 46 -63.83 -22.79 25.37
CA VAL A 46 -63.14 -21.79 26.21
C VAL A 46 -61.67 -22.17 26.39
N MET A 47 -61.39 -23.45 26.63
CA MET A 47 -60.02 -23.94 26.77
C MET A 47 -59.22 -23.76 25.48
N LEU A 48 -59.83 -24.01 24.32
CA LEU A 48 -59.19 -23.87 23.01
C LEU A 48 -58.98 -22.40 22.59
N THR A 49 -59.92 -21.50 22.91
CA THR A 49 -59.72 -20.05 22.70
C THR A 49 -58.68 -19.46 23.66
N VAL A 50 -58.61 -19.91 24.92
CA VAL A 50 -57.53 -19.55 25.84
C VAL A 50 -56.18 -20.08 25.34
N PHE A 51 -56.11 -21.32 24.83
CA PHE A 51 -54.86 -21.88 24.28
C PHE A 51 -54.40 -21.13 23.03
N ALA A 52 -55.33 -20.78 22.11
CA ALA A 52 -55.03 -19.95 20.95
C ALA A 52 -54.59 -18.53 21.35
N ALA A 53 -55.25 -17.90 22.34
CA ALA A 53 -54.85 -16.60 22.86
C ALA A 53 -53.46 -16.64 23.53
N VAL A 54 -53.15 -17.69 24.29
CA VAL A 54 -51.81 -17.91 24.87
C VAL A 54 -50.76 -18.11 23.77
N ILE A 55 -51.07 -18.84 22.69
CA ILE A 55 -50.16 -18.97 21.54
C ILE A 55 -49.97 -17.61 20.83
N ILE A 56 -51.02 -16.82 20.63
CA ILE A 56 -50.92 -15.49 20.01
C ILE A 56 -50.13 -14.52 20.91
N VAL A 57 -50.30 -14.58 22.23
CA VAL A 57 -49.52 -13.79 23.20
C VAL A 57 -48.07 -14.28 23.31
N LEU A 58 -47.80 -15.57 23.15
CA LEU A 58 -46.43 -16.11 23.10
C LEU A 58 -45.73 -15.73 21.79
N ILE A 59 -46.40 -15.85 20.64
CA ILE A 59 -45.86 -15.43 19.34
C ILE A 59 -45.68 -13.90 19.30
N GLY A 60 -46.67 -13.14 19.76
CA GLY A 60 -46.59 -11.68 19.83
C GLY A 60 -45.57 -11.18 20.86
N GLY A 61 -45.44 -11.88 22.00
CA GLY A 61 -44.44 -11.61 23.02
C GLY A 61 -43.02 -11.94 22.56
N LEU A 62 -42.83 -13.07 21.89
CA LEU A 62 -41.57 -13.41 21.22
C LEU A 62 -41.25 -12.41 20.10
N ALA A 63 -42.20 -12.08 19.23
CA ALA A 63 -42.01 -11.09 18.17
C ALA A 63 -41.66 -9.71 18.73
N SER A 64 -42.33 -9.27 19.81
CA SER A 64 -42.00 -8.00 20.49
C SER A 64 -40.64 -8.05 21.18
N TYR A 65 -40.27 -9.18 21.79
CA TYR A 65 -38.95 -9.38 22.42
C TYR A 65 -37.83 -9.40 21.37
N TYR A 66 -38.03 -10.11 20.26
CA TYR A 66 -37.11 -10.10 19.13
C TYR A 66 -37.03 -8.70 18.50
N TYR A 67 -38.16 -8.01 18.28
CA TYR A 67 -38.17 -6.66 17.72
C TYR A 67 -37.48 -5.63 18.64
N TYR A 68 -37.73 -5.68 19.94
CA TYR A 68 -37.09 -4.79 20.91
C TYR A 68 -35.58 -5.05 21.03
N ASN A 69 -35.16 -6.32 21.08
CA ASN A 69 -33.72 -6.65 21.06
C ASN A 69 -33.08 -6.32 19.71
N PHE A 70 -33.76 -6.52 18.59
CA PHE A 70 -33.27 -6.16 17.25
C PHE A 70 -33.15 -4.63 17.09
N GLN A 71 -34.04 -3.84 17.70
CA GLN A 71 -33.88 -2.38 17.75
C GLN A 71 -32.73 -1.96 18.68
N SER A 72 -32.59 -2.53 19.88
CA SER A 72 -31.53 -2.12 20.81
C SER A 72 -30.14 -2.59 20.36
N GLN A 73 -30.03 -3.81 19.83
CA GLN A 73 -28.83 -4.33 19.18
C GLN A 73 -28.56 -3.59 17.87
N GLY A 74 -29.57 -3.35 17.03
CA GLY A 74 -29.42 -2.59 15.79
C GLY A 74 -28.94 -1.16 16.01
N LEU A 75 -29.38 -0.47 17.08
CA LEU A 75 -28.86 0.85 17.48
C LEU A 75 -27.41 0.78 17.97
N ALA A 76 -27.07 -0.19 18.83
CA ALA A 76 -25.71 -0.37 19.31
C ALA A 76 -24.74 -0.72 18.17
N SER A 77 -25.12 -1.66 17.30
CA SER A 77 -24.34 -2.07 16.13
C SER A 77 -24.23 -0.97 15.08
N SER A 78 -25.26 -0.12 14.90
CA SER A 78 -25.15 1.07 14.05
C SER A 78 -24.08 2.03 14.57
N LYS A 79 -23.98 2.22 15.90
CA LYS A 79 -22.91 3.06 16.48
C LYS A 79 -21.51 2.43 16.33
N VAL A 80 -21.38 1.10 16.27
CA VAL A 80 -20.11 0.47 15.90
C VAL A 80 -19.71 0.81 14.46
N LEU A 81 -20.65 0.80 13.51
CA LEU A 81 -20.37 1.21 12.12
C LEU A 81 -19.93 2.68 12.01
N GLU A 82 -20.54 3.58 12.80
CA GLU A 82 -20.08 4.96 12.94
C GLU A 82 -18.67 5.04 13.55
N ASN A 83 -18.42 4.36 14.68
CA ASN A 83 -17.12 4.42 15.37
C ASN A 83 -15.97 3.90 14.47
N VAL A 84 -16.18 2.79 13.78
CA VAL A 84 -15.19 2.24 12.82
C VAL A 84 -14.95 3.22 11.67
N TRP A 85 -15.97 3.98 11.26
CA TRP A 85 -15.78 5.06 10.29
C TRP A 85 -14.98 6.24 10.86
N ASP A 86 -15.34 6.72 12.03
CA ASP A 86 -14.67 7.84 12.71
C ASP A 86 -13.18 7.52 12.98
N GLU A 87 -12.87 6.31 13.45
CA GLU A 87 -11.50 5.81 13.65
C GLU A 87 -10.74 5.65 12.32
N THR A 88 -11.41 5.18 11.27
CA THR A 88 -10.83 5.09 9.92
C THR A 88 -10.45 6.47 9.37
N VAL A 89 -11.30 7.49 9.57
CA VAL A 89 -11.00 8.86 9.16
C VAL A 89 -9.81 9.42 9.96
N LEU A 90 -9.75 9.15 11.27
CA LEU A 90 -8.67 9.61 12.15
C LEU A 90 -7.30 9.06 11.72
N VAL A 91 -7.15 7.74 11.59
CA VAL A 91 -5.85 7.15 11.20
C VAL A 91 -5.48 7.48 9.75
N SER A 92 -6.46 7.75 8.88
CA SER A 92 -6.20 8.22 7.51
C SER A 92 -5.63 9.65 7.52
N ILE A 93 -6.10 10.52 8.42
CA ILE A 93 -5.59 11.89 8.58
C ILE A 93 -4.15 11.83 9.13
N GLU A 94 -3.92 11.07 10.19
CA GLU A 94 -2.59 10.91 10.82
C GLU A 94 -1.56 10.38 9.81
N LEU A 95 -1.92 9.33 9.06
CA LEU A 95 -1.12 8.79 7.96
C LEU A 95 -0.84 9.82 6.85
N THR A 96 -1.82 10.63 6.44
CA THR A 96 -1.56 11.69 5.44
C THR A 96 -0.69 12.81 5.97
N ASN A 97 -0.84 13.22 7.24
CA ASN A 97 -0.02 14.26 7.85
C ASN A 97 1.45 13.82 7.95
N ALA A 98 1.70 12.54 8.28
CA ALA A 98 3.04 11.96 8.29
C ALA A 98 3.62 11.84 6.87
N PHE A 99 2.80 11.49 5.87
CA PHE A 99 3.22 11.48 4.47
C PHE A 99 3.60 12.89 3.96
N GLU A 100 2.90 13.94 4.40
CA GLU A 100 3.25 15.34 4.08
C GLU A 100 4.61 15.80 4.65
N GLN A 101 5.27 15.00 5.52
CA GLN A 101 6.63 15.28 6.01
C GLN A 101 7.73 14.52 5.24
N ILE A 102 7.37 13.73 4.22
CA ILE A 102 8.32 12.94 3.42
C ILE A 102 8.82 13.79 2.25
N GLU A 103 10.11 14.15 2.26
CA GLU A 103 10.75 14.93 1.18
C GLU A 103 11.36 14.01 0.11
N THR A 104 11.93 12.86 0.49
CA THR A 104 12.54 11.88 -0.42
C THR A 104 11.92 10.47 -0.27
N PHE A 105 12.17 9.58 -1.23
CA PHE A 105 11.67 8.20 -1.17
C PHE A 105 12.23 7.41 0.02
N ASP A 106 13.49 7.67 0.43
CA ASP A 106 14.16 6.92 1.49
C ASP A 106 13.75 7.39 2.90
N ASP A 107 13.32 8.65 3.07
CA ASP A 107 12.80 9.16 4.35
C ASP A 107 11.64 8.33 4.89
N MET A 108 10.86 7.69 4.01
CA MET A 108 9.76 6.80 4.39
C MET A 108 10.20 5.68 5.35
N ALA A 109 11.40 5.14 5.18
CA ALA A 109 11.95 4.04 5.99
C ALA A 109 12.52 4.50 7.35
N THR A 110 12.42 5.78 7.68
CA THR A 110 12.93 6.32 8.96
C THR A 110 12.20 5.69 10.15
N ALA A 111 12.90 4.83 10.89
CA ALA A 111 12.38 4.20 12.09
C ALA A 111 12.22 5.22 13.24
N GLY A 112 10.99 5.40 13.73
CA GLY A 112 10.67 6.34 14.80
C GLY A 112 9.38 5.98 15.53
N ARG A 113 9.04 6.74 16.57
CA ARG A 113 7.72 6.66 17.21
C ARG A 113 6.65 7.37 16.39
N ASP A 114 7.03 8.53 15.85
CA ASP A 114 6.15 9.49 15.19
C ASP A 114 6.53 9.56 13.69
N SER A 115 6.87 8.41 13.08
CA SER A 115 7.34 8.31 11.69
C SER A 115 6.33 7.63 10.78
N PHE A 116 6.50 7.80 9.46
CA PHE A 116 5.58 7.26 8.47
C PHE A 116 5.41 5.73 8.56
N GLU A 117 6.47 4.97 8.86
CA GLU A 117 6.31 3.52 9.10
C GLU A 117 5.41 3.23 10.32
N ALA A 118 5.50 4.03 11.39
CA ALA A 118 4.66 3.85 12.58
C ALA A 118 3.18 4.11 12.26
N GLU A 119 2.86 5.18 11.53
CA GLU A 119 1.49 5.50 11.12
C GLU A 119 0.91 4.47 10.14
N VAL A 120 1.72 4.00 9.18
CA VAL A 120 1.33 2.89 8.28
C VAL A 120 1.02 1.61 9.09
N ASN A 121 1.77 1.34 10.15
CA ASN A 121 1.53 0.22 11.04
C ASN A 121 0.25 0.39 11.88
N ASP A 122 -0.02 1.58 12.44
CA ASP A 122 -1.19 1.83 13.27
C ASP A 122 -2.48 1.82 12.46
N ALA A 123 -2.49 2.52 11.30
CA ALA A 123 -3.59 2.46 10.35
C ALA A 123 -3.89 1.01 9.91
N ASN A 124 -2.87 0.22 9.56
CA ASN A 124 -3.07 -1.19 9.16
C ASN A 124 -3.61 -2.06 10.30
N ARG A 125 -3.34 -1.73 11.57
CA ARG A 125 -3.99 -2.38 12.73
C ARG A 125 -5.45 -1.94 12.84
N THR A 126 -5.71 -0.64 12.95
CA THR A 126 -7.03 -0.06 13.20
C THR A 126 -8.04 -0.40 12.10
N ILE A 127 -7.62 -0.41 10.82
CA ILE A 127 -8.45 -0.86 9.70
C ILE A 127 -8.80 -2.36 9.80
N ARG A 128 -7.88 -3.21 10.27
CA ARG A 128 -8.15 -4.65 10.49
C ARG A 128 -9.07 -4.90 11.68
N ASP A 129 -8.88 -4.18 12.77
CA ASP A 129 -9.73 -4.29 13.95
C ASP A 129 -11.16 -3.85 13.61
N GLY A 130 -11.34 -2.76 12.86
CA GLY A 130 -12.62 -2.34 12.30
C GLY A 130 -13.28 -3.37 11.38
N ILE A 131 -12.51 -4.09 10.55
CA ILE A 131 -13.01 -5.23 9.77
C ILE A 131 -13.55 -6.35 10.66
N PHE A 132 -12.87 -6.67 11.77
CA PHE A 132 -13.36 -7.68 12.72
C PHE A 132 -14.63 -7.22 13.44
N ASP A 133 -14.68 -5.96 13.88
CA ASP A 133 -15.84 -5.40 14.59
C ASP A 133 -17.08 -5.34 13.70
N ILE A 134 -16.98 -4.95 12.43
CA ILE A 134 -18.10 -5.01 11.48
C ILE A 134 -18.59 -6.45 11.31
N ARG A 135 -17.67 -7.41 11.17
CA ARG A 135 -17.99 -8.84 11.02
C ARG A 135 -18.62 -9.45 12.29
N GLY A 136 -18.44 -8.81 13.45
CA GLY A 136 -19.11 -9.17 14.71
C GLY A 136 -20.55 -8.67 14.86
N GLN A 137 -21.01 -7.74 14.01
CA GLN A 137 -22.33 -7.12 14.18
C GLN A 137 -23.49 -8.02 13.75
N THR A 138 -24.58 -7.99 14.54
CA THR A 138 -25.82 -8.73 14.26
C THR A 138 -27.03 -7.86 14.61
N GLY A 139 -28.20 -8.13 14.02
CA GLY A 139 -29.40 -7.31 14.23
C GLY A 139 -29.42 -5.97 13.47
N LEU A 140 -28.51 -5.77 12.51
CA LEU A 140 -28.52 -4.61 11.62
C LEU A 140 -29.81 -4.54 10.78
N ASN A 141 -30.34 -3.33 10.58
CA ASN A 141 -31.43 -3.09 9.62
C ASN A 141 -30.91 -3.16 8.17
N ILE A 142 -31.79 -3.08 7.16
CA ILE A 142 -31.41 -3.24 5.74
C ILE A 142 -30.39 -2.16 5.28
N THR A 143 -30.61 -0.90 5.64
CA THR A 143 -29.70 0.21 5.30
C THR A 143 -28.33 0.00 5.97
N ALA A 144 -28.34 -0.28 7.27
CA ALA A 144 -27.14 -0.54 8.05
C ALA A 144 -26.36 -1.78 7.56
N SER A 145 -27.05 -2.82 7.11
CA SER A 145 -26.45 -4.03 6.53
C SER A 145 -25.80 -3.74 5.16
N THR A 146 -26.43 -2.90 4.33
CA THR A 146 -25.88 -2.46 3.05
C THR A 146 -24.63 -1.59 3.27
N PHE A 147 -24.68 -0.64 4.21
CA PHE A 147 -23.52 0.18 4.58
C PHE A 147 -22.39 -0.68 5.16
N ALA A 148 -22.66 -1.55 6.13
CA ALA A 148 -21.67 -2.47 6.71
C ALA A 148 -20.98 -3.35 5.66
N SER A 149 -21.73 -3.85 4.68
CA SER A 149 -21.19 -4.64 3.56
C SER A 149 -20.21 -3.84 2.69
N LYS A 150 -20.57 -2.59 2.34
CA LYS A 150 -19.70 -1.68 1.58
C LYS A 150 -18.50 -1.21 2.39
N LEU A 151 -18.68 -0.82 3.64
CA LEU A 151 -17.62 -0.42 4.57
C LEU A 151 -16.61 -1.55 4.75
N ASN A 152 -17.05 -2.79 5.02
CA ASN A 152 -16.15 -3.95 5.06
C ASN A 152 -15.40 -4.17 3.73
N SER A 153 -16.01 -3.92 2.57
CA SER A 153 -15.32 -4.03 1.28
C SER A 153 -14.24 -2.96 1.12
N PHE A 154 -14.56 -1.71 1.45
CA PHE A 154 -13.63 -0.59 1.42
C PHE A 154 -12.44 -0.81 2.37
N LEU A 155 -12.69 -1.22 3.61
CA LEU A 155 -11.63 -1.50 4.58
C LEU A 155 -10.77 -2.70 4.14
N ASP A 156 -11.36 -3.74 3.53
CA ASP A 156 -10.61 -4.89 3.00
C ASP A 156 -9.65 -4.45 1.89
N ASP A 157 -10.07 -3.58 0.97
CA ASP A 157 -9.21 -2.99 -0.07
C ASP A 157 -8.17 -2.00 0.48
N TYR A 158 -8.56 -1.12 1.41
CA TYR A 158 -7.63 -0.22 2.11
C TYR A 158 -6.56 -1.02 2.88
N SER A 159 -6.91 -2.13 3.52
CA SER A 159 -5.96 -3.00 4.23
C SER A 159 -4.92 -3.66 3.31
N LYS A 160 -5.26 -3.86 2.02
CA LYS A 160 -4.31 -4.35 1.00
C LYS A 160 -3.35 -3.23 0.60
N MET A 161 -3.88 -2.02 0.36
CA MET A 161 -3.05 -0.83 0.08
C MET A 161 -2.06 -0.59 1.23
N LEU A 162 -2.52 -0.58 2.49
CA LEU A 162 -1.67 -0.41 3.67
C LEU A 162 -0.66 -1.55 3.89
N ALA A 163 -1.01 -2.80 3.56
CA ALA A 163 -0.08 -3.92 3.65
C ALA A 163 1.04 -3.84 2.59
N GLU A 164 0.71 -3.39 1.38
CA GLU A 164 1.68 -3.21 0.29
C GLU A 164 2.53 -1.94 0.50
N LEU A 165 1.92 -0.86 0.99
CA LEU A 165 2.61 0.34 1.44
C LEU A 165 3.65 -0.01 2.52
N LYS A 166 3.26 -0.82 3.52
CA LYS A 166 4.21 -1.32 4.52
C LYS A 166 5.36 -2.11 3.89
N ARG A 167 5.10 -2.97 2.90
CA ARG A 167 6.15 -3.71 2.18
C ARG A 167 7.17 -2.74 1.55
N ILE A 168 6.67 -1.73 0.85
CA ILE A 168 7.49 -0.72 0.16
C ILE A 168 8.30 0.10 1.16
N VAL A 169 7.67 0.63 2.22
CA VAL A 169 8.36 1.36 3.29
C VAL A 169 9.47 0.50 3.92
N SER A 170 9.19 -0.76 4.24
CA SER A 170 10.18 -1.69 4.82
C SER A 170 11.33 -2.10 3.90
N ARG A 171 11.34 -1.61 2.65
CA ARG A 171 12.33 -1.90 1.60
C ARG A 171 12.74 -0.66 0.79
N ALA A 172 12.52 0.57 1.29
CA ALA A 172 12.72 1.77 0.47
C ALA A 172 14.17 1.89 -0.07
N GLU A 173 15.17 1.53 0.75
CA GLU A 173 16.58 1.47 0.35
C GLU A 173 16.83 0.49 -0.83
N ASP A 174 16.17 -0.69 -0.80
CA ASP A 174 16.31 -1.79 -1.76
C ASP A 174 15.55 -1.59 -3.10
N ILE A 175 14.67 -0.59 -3.20
CA ILE A 175 13.80 -0.42 -4.38
C ILE A 175 14.47 0.50 -5.40
N ASP A 176 14.81 -0.08 -6.55
CA ASP A 176 15.46 0.58 -7.69
C ASP A 176 14.56 0.71 -8.94
N SER A 177 13.36 0.11 -8.92
CA SER A 177 12.44 0.05 -10.06
C SER A 177 11.01 0.47 -9.71
N ILE A 178 10.41 1.25 -10.61
CA ILE A 178 9.01 1.71 -10.53
C ILE A 178 8.03 0.53 -10.55
N ASP A 179 8.39 -0.58 -11.19
CA ASP A 179 7.56 -1.79 -11.30
C ASP A 179 7.27 -2.41 -9.91
N GLU A 180 8.12 -2.16 -8.90
CA GLU A 180 7.85 -2.56 -7.51
C GLU A 180 6.67 -1.80 -6.86
N LEU A 181 6.16 -0.75 -7.49
CA LEU A 181 5.01 0.04 -7.01
C LEU A 181 3.68 -0.29 -7.71
N ASP A 182 3.68 -1.09 -8.79
CA ASP A 182 2.47 -1.41 -9.57
C ASP A 182 1.35 -1.99 -8.69
N GLN A 183 1.70 -2.86 -7.74
CA GLN A 183 0.72 -3.47 -6.84
C GLN A 183 0.12 -2.48 -5.83
N LEU A 184 0.88 -1.44 -5.42
CA LEU A 184 0.38 -0.35 -4.57
C LEU A 184 -0.60 0.53 -5.34
N LEU A 185 -0.28 0.88 -6.59
CA LEU A 185 -1.17 1.65 -7.48
C LEU A 185 -2.50 0.92 -7.69
N ILE A 186 -2.45 -0.39 -8.01
CA ILE A 186 -3.63 -1.23 -8.17
C ILE A 186 -4.48 -1.28 -6.88
N TYR A 187 -3.88 -1.38 -5.70
CA TYR A 187 -4.65 -1.36 -4.46
C TYR A 187 -5.21 0.04 -4.12
N GLY A 188 -4.52 1.11 -4.50
CA GLY A 188 -5.02 2.49 -4.41
C GLY A 188 -6.29 2.71 -5.25
N GLU A 189 -6.28 2.30 -6.52
CA GLU A 189 -7.45 2.40 -7.41
C GLU A 189 -8.66 1.60 -6.88
N ASN A 190 -8.43 0.40 -6.33
CA ASN A 190 -9.49 -0.41 -5.74
C ASN A 190 -10.01 0.20 -4.42
N MET A 191 -9.15 0.82 -3.61
CA MET A 191 -9.55 1.57 -2.40
C MET A 191 -10.40 2.80 -2.75
N GLU A 192 -10.01 3.63 -3.72
CA GLU A 192 -10.80 4.81 -4.13
C GLU A 192 -12.18 4.39 -4.66
N LYS A 193 -12.21 3.37 -5.53
CA LYS A 193 -13.44 2.84 -6.10
C LYS A 193 -14.38 2.25 -5.05
N SER A 194 -13.86 1.52 -4.06
CA SER A 194 -14.68 0.91 -2.99
C SER A 194 -15.15 1.95 -1.97
N TYR A 195 -14.40 3.03 -1.76
CA TYR A 195 -14.82 4.22 -1.00
C TYR A 195 -16.00 4.94 -1.66
N ASP A 196 -15.93 5.23 -2.97
CA ASP A 196 -17.06 5.82 -3.71
C ASP A 196 -18.31 4.93 -3.64
N ASP A 197 -18.15 3.62 -3.84
CA ASP A 197 -19.21 2.61 -3.73
C ASP A 197 -19.84 2.53 -2.32
N MET A 198 -19.12 2.98 -1.29
CA MET A 198 -19.57 3.07 0.10
C MET A 198 -20.25 4.42 0.39
N LEU A 199 -19.71 5.55 -0.10
CA LEU A 199 -20.34 6.87 0.03
C LEU A 199 -21.77 6.87 -0.54
N LEU A 200 -21.99 6.20 -1.68
CA LEU A 200 -23.31 6.08 -2.33
C LEU A 200 -24.41 5.45 -1.43
N VAL A 201 -24.04 4.75 -0.35
CA VAL A 201 -24.98 4.14 0.61
C VAL A 201 -24.78 4.65 2.05
N GLY A 202 -23.82 5.54 2.29
CA GLY A 202 -23.31 5.89 3.63
C GLY A 202 -23.86 7.17 4.26
N ASN A 203 -24.81 7.87 3.62
CA ASN A 203 -25.25 9.22 4.03
C ASN A 203 -25.69 9.38 5.51
N ASP A 204 -26.20 8.31 6.14
CA ASP A 204 -26.63 8.33 7.55
C ASP A 204 -25.52 7.99 8.55
N TYR A 205 -24.32 7.60 8.08
CA TYR A 205 -23.20 7.08 8.89
C TYR A 205 -21.88 7.85 8.67
N VAL A 206 -21.64 8.35 7.45
CA VAL A 206 -20.42 9.07 7.07
C VAL A 206 -20.51 10.53 7.55
N GLN A 207 -19.94 10.81 8.72
CA GLN A 207 -19.94 12.17 9.31
C GLN A 207 -18.83 13.07 8.74
N ALA A 208 -17.74 12.46 8.26
CA ALA A 208 -16.60 13.13 7.62
C ALA A 208 -16.09 12.31 6.43
N ASN A 209 -15.55 12.99 5.42
CA ASN A 209 -14.93 12.36 4.24
C ASN A 209 -13.43 12.17 4.47
N LEU A 210 -12.83 11.20 3.77
CA LEU A 210 -11.38 10.97 3.82
C LEU A 210 -10.58 12.12 3.17
N PRO A 211 -9.36 12.40 3.65
CA PRO A 211 -8.49 13.40 3.04
C PRO A 211 -8.09 12.95 1.63
N ARG A 212 -8.26 13.80 0.62
CA ARG A 212 -7.96 13.48 -0.80
C ARG A 212 -6.53 12.96 -1.04
N ILE A 213 -5.60 13.28 -0.15
CA ILE A 213 -4.20 12.86 -0.22
C ILE A 213 -4.07 11.32 -0.10
N ILE A 214 -4.95 10.62 0.64
CA ILE A 214 -4.82 9.17 0.83
C ILE A 214 -4.96 8.37 -0.47
N PHE A 215 -5.77 8.86 -1.42
CA PHE A 215 -5.95 8.25 -2.74
C PHE A 215 -4.80 8.59 -3.70
N ASN A 216 -4.17 9.77 -3.51
CA ASN A 216 -3.00 10.19 -4.29
C ASN A 216 -1.68 9.60 -3.77
N LEU A 217 -1.65 9.08 -2.54
CA LEU A 217 -0.43 8.61 -1.86
C LEU A 217 0.38 7.57 -2.69
N PRO A 218 -0.23 6.55 -3.32
CA PRO A 218 0.46 5.66 -4.26
C PRO A 218 1.16 6.37 -5.43
N THR A 219 0.50 7.38 -6.02
CA THR A 219 1.03 8.18 -7.13
C THR A 219 2.15 9.12 -6.68
N ASN A 220 2.02 9.69 -5.47
CA ASN A 220 3.05 10.55 -4.89
C ASN A 220 4.32 9.76 -4.56
N ILE A 221 4.19 8.55 -3.99
CA ILE A 221 5.31 7.63 -3.73
C ILE A 221 6.03 7.25 -5.04
N LYS A 222 5.28 7.03 -6.13
CA LYS A 222 5.88 6.86 -7.45
C LYS A 222 6.68 8.09 -7.92
N GLY A 223 6.17 9.30 -7.68
CA GLY A 223 6.91 10.54 -7.96
C GLY A 223 8.24 10.63 -7.21
N LEU A 224 8.25 10.30 -5.92
CA LEU A 224 9.47 10.25 -5.11
C LEU A 224 10.50 9.22 -5.63
N LEU A 225 10.04 8.05 -6.10
CA LEU A 225 10.93 7.05 -6.70
C LEU A 225 11.46 7.48 -8.08
N GLU A 226 10.62 8.10 -8.91
CA GLU A 226 11.01 8.71 -10.18
C GLU A 226 12.00 9.88 -10.02
N GLU A 227 12.06 10.50 -8.83
CA GLU A 227 13.08 11.46 -8.42
C GLU A 227 14.39 10.75 -8.04
N LYS A 228 14.35 9.83 -7.06
CA LYS A 228 15.51 9.04 -6.58
C LYS A 228 16.28 8.37 -7.73
N ILE A 229 15.58 7.70 -8.65
CA ILE A 229 16.19 7.03 -9.81
C ILE A 229 16.87 8.03 -10.75
N ARG A 230 16.27 9.21 -10.95
CA ARG A 230 16.79 10.27 -11.82
C ARG A 230 18.04 10.93 -11.23
N GLU A 231 18.04 11.20 -9.93
CA GLU A 231 19.18 11.75 -9.23
C GLU A 231 20.35 10.78 -9.23
N TYR A 232 20.12 9.48 -8.94
CA TYR A 232 21.15 8.45 -8.98
C TYR A 232 21.82 8.34 -10.37
N GLY A 233 21.02 8.30 -11.44
CA GLY A 233 21.55 8.29 -12.81
C GLY A 233 22.34 9.56 -13.17
N THR A 234 21.90 10.71 -12.65
CA THR A 234 22.61 11.99 -12.83
C THR A 234 23.94 12.02 -12.07
N GLN A 235 24.01 11.38 -10.90
CA GLN A 235 25.24 11.24 -10.13
C GLN A 235 26.24 10.31 -10.84
N GLU A 236 25.81 9.18 -11.42
CA GLU A 236 26.71 8.29 -12.17
C GLU A 236 27.37 9.01 -13.37
N GLU A 237 26.62 9.84 -14.10
CA GLU A 237 27.18 10.65 -15.19
C GLU A 237 28.19 11.71 -14.69
N GLN A 238 27.93 12.34 -13.55
CA GLN A 238 28.88 13.28 -12.93
C GLN A 238 30.15 12.57 -12.45
N ASP A 239 30.01 11.49 -11.68
CA ASP A 239 31.12 10.63 -11.22
C ASP A 239 32.05 10.23 -12.36
N LYS A 240 31.46 9.83 -13.49
CA LYS A 240 32.16 9.43 -14.71
C LYS A 240 32.90 10.59 -15.38
N ALA A 241 32.29 11.78 -15.45
CA ALA A 241 32.94 12.97 -15.98
C ALA A 241 34.10 13.45 -15.10
N GLU A 242 33.93 13.42 -13.78
CA GLU A 242 34.94 13.81 -12.79
C GLU A 242 36.15 12.84 -12.81
N ARG A 243 35.90 11.52 -12.91
CA ARG A 243 36.96 10.53 -13.15
C ARG A 243 37.73 10.82 -14.44
N GLN A 244 37.04 11.02 -15.56
CA GLN A 244 37.69 11.32 -16.85
C GLN A 244 38.53 12.61 -16.80
N ALA A 245 38.06 13.64 -16.11
CA ALA A 245 38.82 14.88 -15.93
C ALA A 245 40.10 14.67 -15.09
N ALA A 246 40.02 13.90 -13.99
CA ALA A 246 41.18 13.57 -13.17
C ALA A 246 42.18 12.63 -13.89
N GLU A 247 41.68 11.64 -14.62
CA GLU A 247 42.47 10.73 -15.46
C GLU A 247 43.21 11.45 -16.57
N GLN A 248 42.57 12.46 -17.19
CA GLN A 248 43.22 13.33 -18.18
C GLN A 248 44.39 14.11 -17.58
N VAL A 249 44.23 14.69 -16.38
CA VAL A 249 45.29 15.44 -15.69
C VAL A 249 46.50 14.55 -15.37
N VAL A 250 46.28 13.33 -14.86
CA VAL A 250 47.38 12.38 -14.61
C VAL A 250 48.04 11.93 -15.92
N SER A 251 47.26 11.66 -16.95
CA SER A 251 47.79 11.24 -18.27
C SER A 251 48.65 12.34 -18.91
N GLN A 252 48.24 13.61 -18.80
CA GLN A 252 49.00 14.75 -19.32
C GLN A 252 50.26 15.03 -18.49
N PHE A 253 50.23 14.82 -17.17
CA PHE A 253 51.43 14.86 -16.32
C PHE A 253 52.44 13.76 -16.70
N ALA A 254 51.95 12.52 -16.93
CA ALA A 254 52.79 11.40 -17.34
C ALA A 254 53.36 11.59 -18.76
N GLU A 255 52.61 12.20 -19.69
CA GLU A 255 53.11 12.57 -21.01
C GLU A 255 54.19 13.66 -20.91
N ALA A 256 54.00 14.70 -20.09
CA ALA A 256 55.03 15.71 -19.84
C ALA A 256 56.30 15.08 -19.26
N TRP A 257 56.18 14.15 -18.32
CA TRP A 257 57.30 13.39 -17.76
C TRP A 257 58.03 12.57 -18.82
N ARG A 258 57.32 11.77 -19.63
CA ARG A 258 57.91 11.01 -20.75
C ARG A 258 58.66 11.93 -21.73
N ASN A 259 58.11 13.11 -22.00
CA ASN A 259 58.69 14.09 -22.91
C ASN A 259 59.83 14.91 -22.26
N ARG A 260 60.17 14.66 -20.98
CA ARG A 260 61.14 15.41 -20.15
C ARG A 260 60.83 16.92 -20.06
N ASP A 261 59.53 17.26 -20.06
CA ASP A 261 59.01 18.62 -19.91
C ASP A 261 58.67 18.91 -18.44
N SER A 262 59.63 19.49 -17.72
CA SER A 262 59.48 19.84 -16.31
C SER A 262 58.49 20.99 -16.06
N GLU A 263 58.31 21.91 -17.02
CA GLU A 263 57.31 22.98 -16.92
C GLU A 263 55.90 22.42 -17.15
N GLY A 264 55.74 21.54 -18.15
CA GLY A 264 54.54 20.73 -18.37
C GLY A 264 54.14 19.93 -17.13
N MET A 265 55.06 19.20 -16.51
CA MET A 265 54.80 18.47 -15.25
C MET A 265 54.35 19.43 -14.14
N LEU A 266 55.05 20.54 -13.94
CA LEU A 266 54.71 21.53 -12.92
C LEU A 266 53.35 22.17 -13.15
N ASN A 267 52.82 22.24 -14.37
CA ASN A 267 51.51 22.84 -14.64
C ASN A 267 50.36 22.08 -13.97
N TYR A 268 50.38 20.74 -13.97
CA TYR A 268 49.32 19.87 -13.43
C TYR A 268 49.33 19.66 -11.91
N LEU A 269 50.31 20.23 -11.19
CA LEU A 269 50.43 20.14 -9.73
C LEU A 269 49.59 21.20 -8.98
N THR A 270 49.26 20.97 -7.71
CA THR A 270 48.76 22.03 -6.81
C THR A 270 49.86 23.05 -6.47
N SER A 271 49.49 24.23 -5.98
CA SER A 271 50.48 25.23 -5.51
C SER A 271 51.36 24.73 -4.36
N GLY A 272 50.88 23.79 -3.54
CA GLY A 272 51.67 23.12 -2.52
C GLY A 272 52.68 22.17 -3.14
N ALA A 273 52.21 21.25 -3.98
CA ALA A 273 53.04 20.26 -4.67
C ALA A 273 54.14 20.90 -5.54
N LYS A 274 53.85 22.01 -6.25
CA LYS A 274 54.87 22.77 -7.00
C LYS A 274 56.03 23.26 -6.13
N ALA A 275 55.77 23.57 -4.86
CA ALA A 275 56.77 24.09 -3.93
C ALA A 275 57.62 22.97 -3.28
N SER A 276 57.08 21.76 -3.09
CA SER A 276 57.82 20.61 -2.57
C SER A 276 58.57 19.83 -3.66
N ASP A 277 57.94 19.60 -4.80
CA ASP A 277 58.34 18.55 -5.74
C ASP A 277 59.21 19.06 -6.90
N ALA A 278 59.49 20.36 -7.01
CA ALA A 278 60.35 20.91 -8.07
C ALA A 278 61.75 20.23 -8.12
N ASN A 279 62.35 19.94 -6.95
CA ASN A 279 63.63 19.21 -6.88
C ASN A 279 63.50 17.73 -7.27
N LYS A 280 62.35 17.11 -7.00
CA LYS A 280 62.05 15.71 -7.36
C LYS A 280 61.82 15.58 -8.87
N ILE A 281 61.13 16.54 -9.48
CA ILE A 281 60.98 16.66 -10.94
C ILE A 281 62.35 16.87 -11.59
N ALA A 282 63.19 17.77 -11.06
CA ALA A 282 64.55 17.97 -11.58
C ALA A 282 65.37 16.66 -11.60
N GLY A 283 65.35 15.89 -10.51
CA GLY A 283 66.01 14.58 -10.44
C GLY A 283 65.45 13.54 -11.43
N LEU A 284 64.17 13.60 -11.78
CA LEU A 284 63.60 12.75 -12.84
C LEU A 284 64.06 13.14 -14.24
N MET A 285 64.34 14.42 -14.51
CA MET A 285 64.86 14.84 -15.81
C MET A 285 66.29 14.32 -16.05
N GLU A 286 67.02 14.02 -14.97
CA GLU A 286 68.36 13.41 -14.96
C GLU A 286 68.34 11.86 -14.99
N ASP A 287 67.18 11.21 -14.87
CA ASP A 287 67.05 9.74 -14.99
C ASP A 287 67.48 9.29 -16.39
N SER A 288 68.46 8.37 -16.49
CA SER A 288 68.94 7.84 -17.76
C SER A 288 67.99 6.84 -18.43
N SER A 289 66.90 6.48 -17.74
CA SER A 289 65.86 5.58 -18.24
C SER A 289 64.79 6.37 -18.97
N ASP A 290 64.29 5.84 -20.10
CA ASP A 290 63.20 6.48 -20.86
C ASP A 290 61.86 5.76 -20.58
N ILE A 291 60.76 6.52 -20.57
CA ILE A 291 59.41 5.98 -20.32
C ILE A 291 58.82 5.46 -21.62
N ASP A 292 58.56 4.15 -21.68
CA ASP A 292 57.96 3.46 -22.82
C ASP A 292 56.42 3.56 -22.77
N SER A 293 55.84 3.27 -21.59
CA SER A 293 54.38 3.20 -21.42
C SER A 293 53.90 3.78 -20.08
N PHE A 294 52.66 4.27 -20.08
CA PHE A 294 51.93 4.68 -18.88
C PHE A 294 50.48 4.23 -19.01
N ARG A 295 49.92 3.66 -17.93
CA ARG A 295 48.55 3.14 -17.89
C ARG A 295 47.92 3.37 -16.52
N ILE A 296 46.77 4.05 -16.51
CA ILE A 296 45.92 4.11 -15.31
C ILE A 296 45.30 2.72 -15.05
N LEU A 297 45.37 2.27 -13.81
CA LEU A 297 44.92 0.96 -13.34
C LEU A 297 43.56 1.03 -12.62
N ASN A 298 43.35 2.10 -11.85
CA ASN A 298 42.10 2.34 -11.12
C ASN A 298 41.99 3.82 -10.71
N THR A 299 40.76 4.33 -10.68
CA THR A 299 40.41 5.70 -10.26
C THR A 299 39.30 5.63 -9.22
N THR A 300 39.58 6.13 -8.02
CA THR A 300 38.66 6.12 -6.86
C THR A 300 38.36 7.55 -6.44
N ILE A 301 37.09 7.95 -6.55
CA ILE A 301 36.60 9.17 -5.90
C ILE A 301 36.56 8.92 -4.39
N VAL A 302 37.18 9.81 -3.61
CA VAL A 302 37.16 9.78 -2.13
C VAL A 302 36.13 10.78 -1.60
N ASN A 303 35.95 11.90 -2.31
CA ASN A 303 34.85 12.85 -2.21
C ASN A 303 34.95 13.87 -3.36
N ASP A 304 33.99 14.79 -3.45
CA ASP A 304 33.85 15.86 -4.45
C ASP A 304 35.12 16.72 -4.65
N THR A 305 36.05 16.71 -3.70
CA THR A 305 37.30 17.48 -3.71
C THR A 305 38.57 16.62 -3.78
N ASN A 306 38.48 15.28 -3.74
CA ASN A 306 39.62 14.38 -3.67
C ASN A 306 39.41 13.09 -4.49
N ILE A 307 40.31 12.83 -5.45
CA ILE A 307 40.36 11.59 -6.25
C ILE A 307 41.74 10.94 -6.11
N GLU A 308 41.76 9.62 -5.87
CA GLU A 308 42.97 8.80 -5.93
C GLU A 308 43.05 8.04 -7.26
N ILE A 309 44.20 8.13 -7.93
CA ILE A 309 44.50 7.39 -9.16
C ILE A 309 45.68 6.47 -8.90
N ARG A 310 45.56 5.20 -9.30
CA ARG A 310 46.69 4.25 -9.37
C ARG A 310 47.05 4.00 -10.82
N SER A 311 48.35 3.90 -11.09
CA SER A 311 48.89 3.75 -12.44
C SER A 311 50.13 2.87 -12.47
N SER A 312 50.37 2.24 -13.61
CA SER A 312 51.60 1.55 -13.97
C SER A 312 52.41 2.42 -14.93
N LEU A 313 53.71 2.51 -14.72
CA LEU A 313 54.66 3.24 -15.55
C LEU A 313 55.79 2.29 -15.94
N GLU A 314 56.05 2.13 -17.24
CA GLU A 314 57.05 1.21 -17.77
C GLU A 314 58.24 2.00 -18.33
N LYS A 315 59.45 1.69 -17.84
CA LYS A 315 60.71 2.31 -18.23
C LYS A 315 61.62 1.33 -18.96
N ILE A 316 62.39 1.82 -19.92
CA ILE A 316 63.53 1.12 -20.52
C ILE A 316 64.82 1.72 -19.95
N THR A 317 65.65 0.88 -19.34
CA THR A 317 66.96 1.27 -18.77
C THR A 317 68.06 1.31 -19.83
N PRO A 318 69.22 1.98 -19.58
CA PRO A 318 70.33 2.05 -20.54
C PRO A 318 70.95 0.71 -20.97
N ASP A 319 70.77 -0.36 -20.19
CA ASP A 319 71.13 -1.75 -20.54
C ASP A 319 70.00 -2.52 -21.25
N ASN A 320 68.96 -1.82 -21.70
CA ASN A 320 67.79 -2.32 -22.42
C ASN A 320 66.98 -3.36 -21.61
N SER A 321 66.83 -3.15 -20.31
CA SER A 321 65.89 -3.89 -19.47
C SER A 321 64.60 -3.09 -19.27
N ASN A 322 63.46 -3.78 -19.09
CA ASN A 322 62.19 -3.13 -18.79
C ASN A 322 61.92 -3.19 -17.28
N ILE A 323 61.61 -2.04 -16.67
CA ILE A 323 61.20 -1.92 -15.28
C ILE A 323 59.77 -1.37 -15.25
N THR A 324 58.89 -2.01 -14.48
CA THR A 324 57.52 -1.54 -14.22
C THR A 324 57.46 -0.96 -12.81
N GLU A 325 57.00 0.28 -12.68
CA GLU A 325 56.79 0.98 -11.42
C GLU A 325 55.29 1.22 -11.21
N GLU A 326 54.75 0.88 -10.03
CA GLU A 326 53.42 1.32 -9.63
C GLU A 326 53.49 2.69 -8.94
N TRP A 327 52.58 3.59 -9.32
CA TRP A 327 52.49 4.95 -8.83
C TRP A 327 51.06 5.26 -8.37
N LYS A 328 50.94 5.87 -7.19
CA LYS A 328 49.70 6.44 -6.66
C LYS A 328 49.76 7.97 -6.76
N PHE A 329 48.71 8.54 -7.35
CA PHE A 329 48.44 9.97 -7.42
C PHE A 329 47.23 10.31 -6.52
N VAL A 330 47.27 11.47 -5.87
CA VAL A 330 46.13 12.07 -5.16
C VAL A 330 45.91 13.45 -5.75
N LEU A 331 44.69 13.71 -6.23
CA LEU A 331 44.31 14.95 -6.88
C LEU A 331 43.32 15.71 -6.01
N LEU A 332 43.49 17.03 -5.92
CA LEU A 332 42.59 17.94 -5.22
C LEU A 332 41.92 18.91 -6.19
N LYS A 333 40.61 19.11 -6.02
CA LYS A 333 39.81 20.02 -6.85
C LYS A 333 40.04 21.46 -6.42
N THR A 334 40.82 22.21 -7.20
CA THR A 334 41.20 23.59 -6.93
C THR A 334 40.57 24.52 -7.96
N ASN A 335 39.78 25.51 -7.52
CA ASN A 335 39.09 26.48 -8.40
C ASN A 335 38.25 25.84 -9.53
N GLY A 336 37.71 24.64 -9.31
CA GLY A 336 36.94 23.91 -10.33
C GLY A 336 37.77 23.09 -11.32
N SER A 337 39.07 22.87 -11.06
CA SER A 337 39.93 21.98 -11.86
C SER A 337 40.70 21.01 -10.97
N TRP A 338 40.91 19.78 -11.45
CA TRP A 338 41.73 18.79 -10.76
C TRP A 338 43.22 19.09 -10.92
N LEU A 339 43.97 19.02 -9.82
CA LEU A 339 45.43 19.17 -9.80
C LEU A 339 46.03 18.11 -8.87
N ILE A 340 47.19 17.56 -9.23
CA ILE A 340 47.92 16.57 -8.44
C ILE A 340 48.53 17.24 -7.20
N ASP A 341 48.14 16.79 -6.01
CA ASP A 341 48.67 17.29 -4.74
C ASP A 341 49.79 16.40 -4.18
N THR A 342 49.67 15.08 -4.36
CA THR A 342 50.78 14.15 -4.08
C THR A 342 50.86 13.04 -5.13
N TRP A 343 52.07 12.55 -5.37
CA TRP A 343 52.34 11.43 -6.26
C TRP A 343 53.54 10.63 -5.75
N VAL A 344 53.37 9.33 -5.54
CA VAL A 344 54.37 8.46 -4.90
C VAL A 344 54.45 7.10 -5.58
N GLN A 345 55.66 6.56 -5.66
CA GLN A 345 55.91 5.18 -6.04
C GLN A 345 55.41 4.27 -4.90
N GLN A 346 54.82 3.13 -5.25
CA GLN A 346 54.24 2.14 -4.32
C GLN A 346 55.26 1.06 -3.92
#